data_AF-A4U211-F1
#
_entry.id   AF-A4U211-F1
#
_cell.length_a   1.000
_cell.length_b   1.000
_cell.length_c   1.000
_cell.angle_alpha   90.00
_cell.angle_beta   90.00
_cell.angle_gamma   90.00
#
_symmetry.space_group_name_H-M   'P 1'
#
loop_
_entity.id
_entity.type
_entity.pdbx_description
1 polymer ?
#
loop_
_entity_poly.entity_id
_entity_poly.type
_entity_poly.pdbx_seq_one_letter_code
_entity_poly.pdbx_strand_id
1 'polypeptide(L)'
;MATPTRSAMPVRARHFDTPEKGDRAQCQAEREKAQQASTFARRLLPRGAAVALSDLGRDRYGRLLATVTLPDGTNIAVQMIGAGLARPYEGGRKQGWCAPFGAP
;
A
#
# COMPACT_ATOMS: atom_id res chain seq x y z
N MET A 1 24.99 -28.20 -7.16
CA MET A 1 24.73 -27.34 -5.97
C MET A 1 23.35 -26.74 -6.14
N ALA A 2 22.42 -26.97 -5.21
CA ALA A 2 21.07 -26.41 -5.29
C ALA A 2 21.12 -24.91 -4.90
N THR A 3 20.69 -24.03 -5.80
CA THR A 3 20.54 -22.61 -5.50
C THR A 3 19.50 -22.45 -4.39
N PRO A 4 19.78 -21.76 -3.27
CA PRO A 4 18.78 -21.54 -2.24
C PRO A 4 17.61 -20.76 -2.85
N THR A 5 16.43 -21.37 -2.85
CA THR A 5 15.19 -20.70 -3.25
C THR A 5 14.95 -19.55 -2.28
N ARG A 6 15.13 -18.30 -2.72
CA ARG A 6 14.71 -17.13 -1.94
C ARG A 6 13.19 -17.20 -1.75
N SER A 7 12.75 -17.61 -0.57
CA SER A 7 11.36 -17.48 -0.18
C SER A 7 11.04 -16.00 -0.05
N ALA A 8 10.09 -15.52 -0.86
CA ALA A 8 9.60 -14.15 -0.80
C ALA A 8 8.21 -14.16 -0.16
N MET A 9 8.03 -13.39 0.91
CA MET A 9 6.73 -13.23 1.55
C MET A 9 6.11 -11.88 1.16
N PRO A 10 4.83 -11.84 0.76
CA PRO A 10 4.13 -10.57 0.57
C PRO A 10 3.91 -9.91 1.94
N VAL A 11 4.23 -8.63 2.02
CA VAL A 11 3.97 -7.78 3.19
C VAL A 11 2.91 -6.76 2.82
N ARG A 12 1.88 -6.64 3.66
CA ARG A 12 0.91 -5.55 3.59
C ARG A 12 1.36 -4.45 4.56
N ALA A 13 1.71 -3.30 3.99
CA ALA A 13 2.00 -2.12 4.79
C ALA A 13 0.73 -1.68 5.54
N ARG A 14 0.88 -1.24 6.80
CA ARG A 14 -0.23 -0.80 7.67
C ARG A 14 -0.29 0.73 7.80
N HIS A 15 -1.29 1.23 8.52
CA HIS A 15 -1.63 2.65 8.75
C HIS A 15 -2.24 3.40 7.57
N PHE A 16 -2.41 2.76 6.42
CA PHE A 16 -3.06 3.38 5.27
C PHE A 16 -3.84 2.37 4.41
N ASP A 17 -4.78 2.91 3.64
CA ASP A 17 -5.53 2.21 2.62
C ASP A 17 -5.34 2.90 1.27
N THR A 18 -5.25 2.13 0.20
CA THR A 18 -5.14 2.62 -1.19
C THR A 18 -6.36 2.17 -1.99
N PRO A 19 -6.72 2.90 -3.06
CA PRO A 19 -7.80 2.48 -3.94
C PRO A 19 -7.57 1.10 -4.56
N GLU A 20 -8.66 0.38 -4.82
CA GLU A 20 -8.58 -0.96 -5.41
C GLU A 20 -8.23 -0.85 -6.90
N LYS A 21 -7.41 -1.79 -7.40
CA LYS A 21 -6.86 -1.75 -8.77
C LYS A 21 -7.64 -2.63 -9.76
N GLY A 22 -7.56 -2.28 -11.04
CA GLY A 22 -8.06 -3.11 -12.14
C GLY A 22 -9.56 -3.35 -12.02
N ASP A 23 -9.99 -4.59 -12.20
CA ASP A 23 -11.42 -4.98 -12.19
C ASP A 23 -12.09 -4.88 -10.81
N ARG A 24 -11.31 -4.58 -9.76
CA ARG A 24 -11.84 -4.33 -8.40
C ARG A 24 -12.17 -2.87 -8.14
N ALA A 25 -11.74 -1.97 -9.03
CA ALA A 25 -12.10 -0.56 -8.93
C ALA A 25 -13.60 -0.41 -9.23
N GLN A 26 -14.30 0.35 -8.40
CA GLN A 26 -15.74 0.58 -8.53
C GLN A 26 -16.07 1.70 -9.53
N CYS A 27 -15.07 2.49 -9.94
CA CYS A 27 -15.20 3.56 -10.93
C CYS A 27 -13.86 3.87 -11.59
N GLN A 28 -13.91 4.60 -12.71
CA GLN A 28 -12.74 5.00 -13.47
C GLN A 28 -11.75 5.86 -12.66
N ALA A 29 -12.25 6.81 -11.86
CA ALA A 29 -11.43 7.65 -11.00
C ALA A 29 -10.66 6.83 -9.94
N GLU A 30 -11.30 5.80 -9.35
CA GLU A 30 -10.62 4.88 -8.43
C GLU A 30 -9.51 4.10 -9.15
N ARG A 31 -9.79 3.59 -10.36
CA ARG A 31 -8.81 2.84 -11.16
C ARG A 31 -7.56 3.68 -11.47
N GLU A 32 -7.77 4.92 -11.91
CA GLU A 32 -6.67 5.86 -12.20
C GLU A 32 -5.85 6.16 -10.95
N LYS A 33 -6.54 6.44 -9.84
CA LYS A 33 -5.89 6.71 -8.56
C LYS A 33 -5.12 5.49 -8.03
N ALA A 34 -5.62 4.28 -8.21
CA ALA A 34 -4.93 3.05 -7.86
C ALA A 34 -3.65 2.85 -8.71
N GLN A 35 -3.69 3.22 -9.98
CA GLN A 35 -2.51 3.17 -10.86
C GLN A 35 -1.45 4.20 -10.45
N GLN A 36 -1.88 5.42 -10.08
CA GLN A 36 -1.01 6.45 -9.54
C GLN A 36 -0.37 5.99 -8.22
N ALA A 37 -1.16 5.48 -7.28
CA ALA A 37 -0.70 4.91 -6.01
C ALA A 37 0.33 3.80 -6.23
N SER A 38 0.07 2.87 -7.16
CA SER A 38 0.98 1.78 -7.50
C SER A 38 2.30 2.29 -8.08
N THR A 39 2.25 3.32 -8.93
CA THR A 39 3.44 3.92 -9.55
C THR A 39 4.26 4.68 -8.51
N PHE A 40 3.61 5.43 -7.64
CA PHE A 40 4.27 6.16 -6.57
C PHE A 40 4.93 5.22 -5.56
N ALA A 41 4.25 4.15 -5.14
CA ALA A 41 4.83 3.12 -4.28
C ALA A 41 6.08 2.48 -4.89
N ARG A 42 6.09 2.20 -6.21
CA ARG A 42 7.28 1.69 -6.93
C ARG A 42 8.44 2.69 -6.97
N ARG A 43 8.16 3.99 -6.96
CA ARG A 43 9.19 5.04 -6.89
C ARG A 43 9.80 5.13 -5.49
N LEU A 44 8.99 4.97 -4.44
CA LEU A 44 9.46 4.93 -3.05
C LEU A 44 10.22 3.62 -2.73
N LEU A 45 9.80 2.52 -3.36
CA LEU A 45 10.36 1.18 -3.16
C LEU A 45 10.88 0.59 -4.48
N PRO A 46 11.97 1.15 -5.04
CA PRO A 46 12.58 0.57 -6.22
C PRO A 46 13.09 -0.84 -5.95
N ARG A 47 13.25 -1.65 -6.99
CA ARG A 47 13.74 -3.01 -6.85
C ARG A 47 15.13 -3.01 -6.19
N GLY A 48 15.26 -3.73 -5.08
CA GLY A 48 16.50 -3.79 -4.30
C GLY A 48 16.58 -2.79 -3.15
N ALA A 49 15.58 -1.91 -2.99
CA ALA A 49 15.49 -1.03 -1.83
C ALA A 49 15.41 -1.82 -0.52
N ALA A 50 16.23 -1.44 0.45
CA ALA A 50 16.09 -1.90 1.82
C ALA A 50 14.94 -1.13 2.51
N VAL A 51 14.25 -1.80 3.42
CA VAL A 51 13.23 -1.20 4.29
C VAL A 51 13.35 -1.79 5.68
N ALA A 52 12.98 -1.02 6.69
CA ALA A 52 12.77 -1.53 8.03
C ALA A 52 11.29 -1.89 8.20
N LEU A 53 11.04 -3.09 8.74
CA LEU A 53 9.71 -3.55 9.12
C LEU A 53 9.60 -3.51 10.64
N SER A 54 8.58 -2.84 11.16
CA SER A 54 8.25 -2.79 12.58
C SER A 54 6.76 -3.03 12.79
N ASP A 55 6.34 -3.14 14.06
CA ASP A 55 4.95 -3.41 14.43
C ASP A 55 4.40 -4.60 13.62
N LEU A 56 4.99 -5.78 13.83
CA LEU A 56 4.66 -6.96 13.03
C LEU A 56 3.34 -7.59 13.49
N GLY A 57 2.55 -8.05 12.53
CA GLY A 57 1.30 -8.75 12.79
C GLY A 57 0.86 -9.59 11.60
N ARG A 58 -0.31 -10.21 11.69
CA ARG A 58 -0.91 -10.96 10.58
C ARG A 58 -2.37 -10.58 10.40
N ASP A 59 -2.82 -10.52 9.16
CA ASP A 59 -4.25 -10.40 8.90
C ASP A 59 -4.96 -11.75 8.99
N ARG A 60 -6.30 -11.75 8.93
CA ARG A 60 -7.15 -12.96 8.97
C ARG A 60 -6.86 -13.98 7.85
N TYR A 61 -6.09 -13.62 6.84
CA TYR A 61 -5.69 -14.47 5.73
C TYR A 61 -4.21 -14.91 5.84
N GLY A 62 -3.56 -14.61 6.96
CA GLY A 62 -2.19 -15.00 7.26
C GLY A 62 -1.11 -14.12 6.63
N ARG A 63 -1.47 -13.01 5.95
CA ARG A 63 -0.48 -12.10 5.33
C ARG A 63 0.23 -11.29 6.41
N LEU A 64 1.54 -11.08 6.25
CA LEU A 64 2.32 -10.24 7.15
C LEU A 64 1.82 -8.79 7.05
N LEU A 65 1.55 -8.19 8.20
CA LEU A 65 1.27 -6.77 8.37
C LEU A 65 2.46 -6.11 9.04
N ALA A 66 2.95 -4.99 8.50
CA ALA A 66 4.08 -4.28 9.08
C ALA A 66 4.03 -2.80 8.78
N THR A 67 4.56 -2.00 9.70
CA THR A 67 4.94 -0.61 9.42
C THR A 67 6.21 -0.64 8.59
N VAL A 68 6.21 0.08 7.48
CA VAL A 68 7.32 0.09 6.52
C VAL A 68 8.00 1.46 6.57
N THR A 69 9.25 1.45 6.97
CA THR A 69 10.10 2.64 7.04
C THR A 69 11.20 2.54 6.00
N LEU A 70 11.38 3.61 5.23
CA LEU A 70 12.43 3.75 4.22
C LEU A 70 13.81 3.97 4.90
N PRO A 71 14.93 3.80 4.18
CA PRO A 71 16.27 3.93 4.76
C PRO A 71 16.59 5.30 5.37
N ASP A 72 15.91 6.35 4.91
CA ASP A 72 16.02 7.72 5.42
C ASP A 72 15.17 7.96 6.68
N GLY A 73 14.49 6.94 7.20
CA GLY A 73 13.59 7.04 8.35
C GLY A 73 12.15 7.43 8.00
N THR A 74 11.85 7.65 6.72
CA THR A 74 10.51 8.07 6.28
C THR A 74 9.52 6.90 6.32
N ASN A 75 8.36 7.10 6.95
CA ASN A 75 7.27 6.13 6.91
C ASN A 75 6.52 6.20 5.57
N ILE A 76 6.38 5.07 4.86
CA ILE A 76 5.71 5.03 3.56
C ILE A 76 4.24 5.45 3.65
N ALA A 77 3.57 5.18 4.77
CA ALA A 77 2.18 5.56 4.97
C ALA A 77 2.02 7.09 4.87
N VAL A 78 2.91 7.83 5.52
CA VAL A 78 2.94 9.30 5.50
C VAL A 78 3.13 9.82 4.07
N GLN A 79 4.04 9.21 3.30
CA GLN A 79 4.27 9.60 1.91
C GLN A 79 3.05 9.34 1.02
N MET A 80 2.44 8.16 1.15
CA MET A 80 1.26 7.78 0.35
C MET A 80 0.05 8.66 0.67
N ILE A 81 -0.16 8.98 1.95
CA ILE A 81 -1.23 9.87 2.41
C ILE A 81 -0.96 11.30 1.98
N GLY A 82 0.27 11.80 2.17
CA GLY A 82 0.68 13.15 1.77
C GLY A 82 0.58 13.40 0.27
N ALA A 83 0.81 12.37 -0.55
CA ALA A 83 0.58 12.43 -2.00
C ALA A 83 -0.91 12.38 -2.40
N GLY A 84 -1.83 12.24 -1.43
CA GLY A 84 -3.26 12.08 -1.69
C GLY A 84 -3.64 10.74 -2.32
N LEU A 85 -2.73 9.75 -2.32
CA LEU A 85 -2.87 8.44 -2.96
C LEU A 85 -3.30 7.33 -1.99
N ALA A 86 -3.39 7.67 -0.71
CA ALA A 86 -3.89 6.81 0.34
C ALA A 86 -4.68 7.60 1.39
N ARG A 87 -5.45 6.90 2.22
CA ARG A 87 -6.13 7.45 3.40
C ARG A 87 -5.59 6.77 4.67
N PRO A 88 -5.51 7.48 5.80
CA PRO A 88 -5.23 6.85 7.09
C PRO A 88 -6.21 5.72 7.37
N TYR A 89 -5.71 4.57 7.82
CA TYR A 89 -6.55 3.40 8.07
C TYR A 89 -5.93 2.47 9.11
N GLU A 90 -6.63 2.30 10.22
CA GLU A 90 -6.23 1.43 11.35
C GLU A 90 -7.14 0.19 11.49
N GLY A 91 -8.08 -0.01 10.57
CA GLY A 91 -9.07 -1.10 10.62
C GLY A 91 -10.51 -0.61 10.48
N GLY A 92 -11.45 -1.56 10.41
CA GLY A 92 -12.88 -1.28 10.27
C GLY A 92 -13.35 -1.26 8.82
N ARG A 93 -14.39 -0.46 8.54
CA ARG A 93 -14.98 -0.37 7.21
C ARG A 93 -14.22 0.66 6.37
N LYS A 94 -13.65 0.20 5.25
CA LYS A 94 -13.02 1.09 4.27
C LYS A 94 -14.05 2.05 3.68
N GLN A 95 -13.63 3.29 3.44
CA GLN A 95 -14.42 4.25 2.67
C GLN A 95 -14.21 4.00 1.18
N GLY A 96 -15.26 4.14 0.38
CA GLY A 96 -15.15 4.05 -1.08
C GLY A 96 -14.22 5.14 -1.64
N TRP A 97 -13.57 4.83 -2.75
CA TRP A 97 -12.66 5.73 -3.44
C TRP A 97 -13.29 6.46 -4.63
N CYS A 98 -14.51 6.08 -4.97
CA CYS A 98 -15.34 6.82 -5.92
C CYS A 98 -15.89 8.08 -5.26
N ALA A 99 -15.81 9.19 -5.97
CA ALA A 99 -16.57 10.37 -5.57
C ALA A 99 -18.06 10.04 -5.62
N PRO A 100 -18.88 10.52 -4.66
CA PRO A 100 -20.30 10.63 -4.92
C PRO A 100 -20.49 11.47 -6.18
N PHE A 101 -21.44 11.09 -7.03
CA PHE A 101 -21.77 11.85 -8.24
C PHE A 101 -21.90 13.35 -7.88
N GLY A 102 -21.08 14.21 -8.49
CA GLY A 102 -21.15 15.66 -8.32
C GLY A 102 -20.21 16.32 -7.30
N ALA A 103 -19.09 15.68 -6.90
CA ALA A 103 -17.99 16.44 -6.29
C ALA A 103 -17.39 17.41 -7.35
N PRO A 104 -17.13 18.69 -6.99
CA PRO A 104 -16.71 19.73 -7.94
C PRO A 104 -15.36 19.44 -8.60
#